data_AF-A0A1E3NW20-F1
#
_entry.id   AF-A0A1E3NW20-F1
#
_cell.length_a   1.000
_cell.length_b   1.000
_cell.length_c   1.000
_cell.angle_alpha   90.00
_cell.angle_beta   90.00
_cell.angle_gamma   90.00
#
_symmetry.space_group_name_H-M   'P 1'
#
loop_
_entity.id
_entity.type
_entity.pdbx_description
1 polymer ?
#
loop_
_entity_poly.entity_id
_entity_poly.type
_entity_poly.pdbx_seq_one_letter_code
_entity_poly.pdbx_strand_id
1 'polypeptide(L)'
;MANFTKRDGKFGKRSNPYIDRKESKNQEIKKSLVHRARLRKQYFKELKKEGEAIPEKEFKKDRPSRETESKPRPDFRERAEIAKQRKELARKEREMKRQEYIKNGEKKRAERERKKEQLSQKTRTGQPLMGPRIANLLEKIQNDK
;
A
#
# COMPACT_ATOMS: atom_id res chain seq x y z
N MET A 1 32.18 50.80 12.56
CA MET A 1 32.84 49.83 11.66
C MET A 1 32.07 48.52 11.68
N ALA A 2 31.81 47.98 10.48
CA ALA A 2 30.92 46.85 10.22
C ALA A 2 31.53 45.49 10.60
N ASN A 3 30.67 44.49 10.83
CA ASN A 3 30.89 43.10 10.43
C ASN A 3 29.54 42.36 10.36
N PHE A 4 28.79 42.63 9.29
CA PHE A 4 27.60 41.86 8.92
C PHE A 4 28.08 40.59 8.21
N THR A 5 28.22 39.49 8.96
CA THR A 5 28.55 38.19 8.38
C THR A 5 27.42 37.77 7.45
N LYS A 6 27.67 37.78 6.13
CA LYS A 6 26.80 37.19 5.11
C LYS A 6 26.54 35.74 5.49
N ARG A 7 25.33 35.43 6.00
CA ARG A 7 24.87 34.05 6.10
C ARG A 7 24.49 33.64 4.68
N ASP A 8 25.37 32.89 4.04
CA ASP A 8 25.12 32.33 2.72
C ASP A 8 23.80 31.56 2.72
N GLY A 9 22.81 32.12 2.04
CA GLY A 9 21.54 31.51 1.77
C GLY A 9 21.72 30.30 0.84
N LYS A 10 22.00 29.13 1.42
CA LYS A 10 21.81 27.84 0.76
C LYS A 10 20.64 27.09 1.39
N PHE A 11 19.44 27.66 1.28
CA PHE A 11 18.21 26.86 1.33
C PHE A 11 18.07 26.13 -0.01
N GLY A 12 18.98 25.17 -0.26
CA GLY A 12 18.79 24.22 -1.32
C GLY A 12 17.44 23.53 -1.10
N LYS A 13 16.59 23.51 -2.13
CA LYS A 13 15.31 22.81 -2.10
C LYS A 13 15.58 21.39 -1.58
N ARG A 14 15.09 21.06 -0.39
CA ARG A 14 15.23 19.71 0.16
C ARG A 14 14.54 18.77 -0.81
N SER A 15 15.26 17.79 -1.34
CA SER A 15 14.67 16.74 -2.19
C SER A 15 13.49 16.12 -1.44
N ASN A 16 12.36 15.95 -2.15
CA ASN A 16 11.17 15.36 -1.55
C ASN A 16 11.54 13.95 -1.05
N PRO A 17 11.51 13.70 0.28
CA PRO A 17 11.97 12.43 0.85
C PRO A 17 11.12 11.25 0.37
N TYR A 18 9.90 11.50 -0.12
CA TYR A 18 8.98 10.44 -0.56
C TYR A 18 9.13 10.01 -2.01
N ILE A 19 10.15 10.50 -2.73
CA ILE A 19 10.47 10.01 -4.09
C ILE A 19 10.90 8.53 -4.03
N ASP A 20 11.77 8.18 -3.08
CA ASP A 20 12.08 6.79 -2.76
C ASP A 20 11.56 6.44 -1.35
N ARG A 21 10.38 5.81 -1.31
CA ARG A 21 9.73 5.40 -0.06
C ARG A 21 10.58 4.40 0.74
N LYS A 22 11.39 3.58 0.09
CA LYS A 22 12.23 2.57 0.75
C LYS A 22 13.39 3.26 1.46
N GLU A 23 14.08 4.17 0.77
CA GLU A 23 15.16 4.94 1.36
C GLU A 23 14.69 5.88 2.47
N SER A 24 13.57 6.58 2.26
CA SER A 24 12.97 7.45 3.30
C SER A 24 12.70 6.70 4.59
N LYS A 25 12.02 5.55 4.48
CA LYS A 25 11.69 4.71 5.63
C LYS A 25 12.95 4.18 6.31
N ASN A 26 13.96 3.77 5.54
CA ASN A 26 15.24 3.34 6.10
C ASN A 26 15.95 4.48 6.86
N GLN A 27 15.90 5.71 6.36
CA GLN A 27 16.47 6.87 7.04
C GLN A 27 15.72 7.19 8.34
N GLU A 28 14.38 7.13 8.33
CA GLU A 28 13.56 7.32 9.53
C GLU A 28 13.87 6.25 10.59
N ILE A 29 13.99 4.98 10.19
CA ILE A 29 14.38 3.89 11.09
C ILE A 29 15.76 4.16 11.70
N LYS A 30 16.74 4.57 10.89
CA LYS A 30 18.08 4.93 11.40
C LYS A 30 18.00 6.08 12.41
N LYS A 31 17.24 7.13 12.10
CA LYS A 31 17.05 8.30 12.99
C LYS A 31 16.42 7.90 14.33
N SER A 32 15.37 7.07 14.29
CA SER A 32 14.65 6.61 15.49
C SER A 32 15.53 5.70 16.36
N LEU A 33 16.32 4.81 15.76
CA LEU A 33 17.29 3.98 16.47
C LEU A 33 18.38 4.82 17.16
N VAL A 34 18.93 5.82 16.47
CA VAL A 34 19.93 6.73 17.04
C VAL A 34 19.32 7.55 18.18
N HIS A 35 18.10 8.06 18.00
CA HIS A 35 17.40 8.82 19.04
C HIS A 35 17.16 7.96 20.28
N ARG A 36 16.64 6.73 20.10
CA ARG A 36 16.46 5.77 21.19
C ARG A 36 17.75 5.46 21.94
N ALA A 37 18.86 5.27 21.21
CA ALA A 37 20.16 5.03 21.83
C ALA A 37 20.66 6.23 22.65
N ARG A 38 20.42 7.47 22.16
CA ARG A 38 20.75 8.70 22.90
C ARG A 38 19.92 8.84 24.16
N LEU A 39 18.60 8.65 24.09
CA LEU A 39 17.71 8.68 25.25
C LEU A 39 18.14 7.66 26.30
N ARG A 40 18.42 6.41 25.88
CA ARG A 40 18.92 5.37 26.78
C ARG A 40 20.23 5.78 27.48
N LYS A 41 21.15 6.43 26.75
CA LYS A 41 22.40 6.93 27.32
C LYS A 41 22.16 8.09 28.30
N GLN A 42 21.22 8.99 28.02
CA GLN A 42 20.86 10.08 28.91
C GLN A 42 20.23 9.55 30.20
N TYR A 43 19.26 8.65 30.08
CA TYR A 43 18.63 7.97 31.21
C TYR A 43 19.64 7.32 32.16
N PHE A 44 20.61 6.56 31.62
CA PHE A 44 21.65 5.94 32.46
C PHE A 44 22.62 6.94 33.09
N LYS A 45 22.80 8.12 32.51
CA LYS A 45 23.59 9.19 33.15
C LYS A 45 22.83 9.82 34.32
N GLU A 46 21.52 9.99 34.18
CA GLU A 46 20.64 10.54 35.21
C GLU A 46 20.54 9.58 36.39
N LEU A 47 20.27 8.29 36.17
CA LEU A 47 20.29 7.27 37.22
C LEU A 47 21.61 7.25 38.00
N LYS A 48 22.74 7.34 37.29
CA LYS A 48 24.07 7.40 37.94
C LYS A 48 24.24 8.66 38.80
N LYS A 49 23.62 9.78 38.40
CA LYS A 49 23.67 11.05 39.13
C LYS A 49 22.79 11.00 40.39
N GLU A 50 21.67 10.29 40.33
CA GLU A 50 20.71 10.11 41.43
C GLU A 50 21.14 9.01 42.42
N GLY A 51 22.20 8.27 42.10
CA GLY A 51 22.76 7.22 42.95
C GLY A 51 21.98 5.91 42.89
N GLU A 52 21.02 5.79 41.96
CA GLU A 52 20.23 4.59 41.75
C GLU A 52 21.02 3.50 41.01
N ALA A 53 20.70 2.24 41.30
CA ALA A 53 21.36 1.11 40.66
C ALA A 53 21.07 1.08 39.16
N ILE A 54 22.13 1.13 38.34
CA ILE A 54 22.00 0.96 36.89
C ILE A 54 21.54 -0.48 36.64
N PRO A 55 20.43 -0.71 35.91
CA PRO A 55 20.03 -2.06 35.56
C PRO A 55 21.17 -2.71 34.79
N GLU A 56 21.75 -3.77 35.36
CA GLU A 56 22.84 -4.51 34.75
C GLU A 56 22.40 -4.95 33.35
N LYS A 57 23.31 -4.83 32.38
CA LYS A 57 23.07 -5.40 31.06
C LYS A 57 22.99 -6.92 31.25
N GLU A 58 21.78 -7.43 31.45
CA GLU A 58 21.49 -8.81 31.15
C GLU A 58 21.74 -8.99 29.65
N PHE A 59 22.95 -9.42 29.31
CA PHE A 59 23.25 -9.96 28.00
C PHE A 59 22.46 -11.27 27.89
N LYS A 60 21.14 -11.17 27.68
CA LYS A 60 20.35 -12.31 27.23
C LYS A 60 20.89 -12.68 25.87
N LYS A 61 21.77 -13.68 25.87
CA LYS A 61 22.16 -14.50 24.70
C LYS A 61 20.96 -15.28 24.16
N ASP A 62 19.78 -15.12 24.75
CA ASP A 62 18.51 -15.62 24.28
C ASP A 62 17.96 -14.76 23.13
N ARG A 63 18.73 -14.64 22.05
CA ARG A 63 18.02 -14.74 20.77
C ARG A 63 17.52 -16.18 20.74
N PRO A 64 16.23 -16.46 20.60
CA PRO A 64 15.85 -17.80 20.18
C PRO A 64 16.63 -18.01 18.88
N SER A 65 17.61 -18.92 18.89
CA SER A 65 18.05 -19.54 17.66
C SER A 65 16.75 -20.03 17.07
N ARG A 66 16.32 -19.37 16.00
CA ARG A 66 15.20 -19.84 15.23
C ARG A 66 15.71 -21.18 14.71
N GLU A 67 15.43 -22.24 15.46
CA GLU A 67 15.47 -23.61 15.00
C GLU A 67 14.39 -23.67 13.93
N THR A 68 14.67 -23.02 12.79
CA THR A 68 14.02 -23.37 11.56
C THR A 68 14.53 -24.77 11.32
N GLU A 69 13.71 -25.76 11.63
CA GLU A 69 13.77 -27.09 11.03
C GLU A 69 14.17 -26.87 9.57
N SER A 70 15.44 -27.08 9.26
CA SER A 70 15.97 -26.77 7.95
C SER A 70 15.49 -27.89 7.05
N LYS A 71 14.24 -27.77 6.58
CA LYS A 71 13.74 -28.64 5.52
C LYS A 71 14.82 -28.65 4.44
N PRO A 72 15.30 -29.84 4.04
CA PRO A 72 16.35 -29.93 3.05
C PRO A 72 15.93 -29.11 1.85
N ARG A 73 16.81 -28.22 1.39
CA ARG A 73 16.51 -27.40 0.23
C ARG A 73 16.28 -28.38 -0.93
N PRO A 74 15.16 -28.27 -1.66
CA PRO A 74 14.87 -29.18 -2.77
C PRO A 74 16.01 -29.17 -3.78
N ASP A 75 16.16 -30.25 -4.54
CA ASP A 75 17.24 -30.34 -5.53
C ASP A 75 17.11 -29.21 -6.58
N PHE A 76 18.20 -28.90 -7.28
CA PHE A 76 18.22 -27.84 -8.30
C PHE A 76 17.14 -28.06 -9.38
N ARG A 77 16.94 -29.31 -9.80
CA ARG A 77 15.92 -29.69 -10.79
C ARG A 77 14.50 -29.42 -10.26
N GLU A 78 14.22 -29.87 -9.04
CA GLU A 78 12.93 -29.65 -8.38
C GLU A 78 12.62 -28.16 -8.21
N ARG A 79 13.63 -27.34 -7.87
CA ARG A 79 13.47 -25.87 -7.79
C ARG A 79 13.11 -25.25 -9.13
N ALA A 80 13.71 -25.73 -10.23
CA ALA A 80 13.41 -25.23 -11.56
C ALA A 80 11.96 -25.55 -11.97
N GLU A 81 11.48 -26.77 -11.67
CA GLU A 81 10.12 -27.20 -11.93
C GLU A 81 9.10 -26.41 -11.10
N ILE A 82 9.34 -26.25 -9.81
CA ILE A 82 8.48 -25.43 -8.93
C ILE A 82 8.42 -23.99 -9.43
N ALA A 83 9.55 -23.43 -9.86
CA ALA A 83 9.57 -22.07 -10.43
C ALA A 83 8.77 -21.98 -11.74
N LYS A 84 8.86 -23.00 -12.61
CA LYS A 84 8.08 -23.07 -13.85
C LYS A 84 6.58 -23.17 -13.57
N GLN A 85 6.16 -24.05 -12.67
CA GLN A 85 4.76 -24.20 -12.25
C GLN A 85 4.20 -22.90 -11.67
N ARG A 86 4.96 -22.23 -10.79
CA ARG A 86 4.55 -20.92 -10.22
C ARG A 86 4.36 -19.87 -11.30
N LYS A 87 5.26 -19.81 -12.29
CA LYS A 87 5.14 -18.87 -13.42
C LYS A 87 3.92 -19.18 -14.28
N GLU A 88 3.66 -20.46 -14.55
CA GLU A 88 2.49 -20.88 -15.34
C GLU A 88 1.18 -20.57 -14.61
N LEU A 89 1.08 -20.88 -13.32
CA LEU A 89 -0.09 -20.55 -12.50
C LEU A 89 -0.34 -19.04 -12.46
N ALA A 90 0.71 -18.25 -12.22
CA ALA A 90 0.60 -16.79 -12.23
C ALA A 90 0.18 -16.25 -13.61
N ARG A 91 0.63 -16.86 -14.71
CA ARG A 91 0.21 -16.50 -16.07
C ARG A 91 -1.27 -16.81 -16.29
N LYS A 92 -1.72 -18.02 -15.91
CA LYS A 92 -3.13 -18.44 -16.00
C LYS A 92 -4.04 -17.54 -15.16
N GLU A 93 -3.64 -17.21 -13.95
CA GLU A 93 -4.43 -16.33 -13.07
C GLU A 93 -4.59 -14.92 -13.67
N ARG A 94 -3.52 -14.35 -14.23
CA ARG A 94 -3.58 -13.05 -14.93
C ARG A 94 -4.50 -13.11 -16.14
N GLU A 95 -4.44 -14.19 -16.90
CA GLU A 95 -5.26 -14.38 -18.07
C GLU A 95 -6.74 -14.52 -17.72
N MET A 96 -7.06 -15.31 -16.69
CA MET A 96 -8.42 -15.43 -16.15
C MET A 96 -8.97 -14.09 -15.67
N LYS A 97 -8.19 -13.34 -14.87
CA LYS A 97 -8.59 -11.99 -14.42
C LYS A 97 -8.83 -11.03 -15.59
N ARG A 98 -8.00 -11.11 -16.63
CA ARG A 98 -8.18 -10.30 -17.86
C ARG A 98 -9.48 -10.67 -18.58
N GLN A 99 -9.76 -11.96 -18.74
CA GLN A 99 -10.99 -12.43 -19.37
C GLN A 99 -12.24 -12.02 -18.58
N GLU A 100 -12.21 -12.15 -17.26
CA GLU A 100 -13.30 -11.71 -16.38
C GLU A 100 -13.54 -10.21 -16.48
N TYR A 101 -12.47 -9.42 -16.49
CA TYR A 101 -12.57 -7.97 -16.67
C TYR A 101 -13.22 -7.59 -17.99
N ILE A 102 -12.83 -8.23 -19.09
CA ILE A 102 -13.42 -8.02 -20.42
C ILE A 102 -14.90 -8.40 -20.41
N LYS A 103 -15.24 -9.61 -19.93
CA LYS A 103 -16.63 -10.09 -19.85
C LYS A 103 -17.51 -9.17 -19.02
N ASN A 104 -17.01 -8.68 -17.89
CA ASN A 104 -17.75 -7.74 -17.04
C ASN A 104 -17.91 -6.37 -17.71
N GLY A 105 -16.90 -5.92 -18.46
CA GLY A 105 -16.99 -4.72 -19.28
C GLY A 105 -18.04 -4.83 -20.37
N GLU A 106 -18.08 -5.95 -21.09
CA GLU A 106 -19.06 -6.24 -22.14
C GLU A 106 -20.49 -6.31 -21.58
N LYS A 107 -20.70 -7.02 -20.46
CA LYS A 107 -22.01 -7.07 -19.78
C LYS A 107 -22.51 -5.68 -19.42
N LYS A 108 -21.66 -4.87 -18.76
CA LYS A 108 -22.00 -3.49 -18.40
C LYS A 108 -22.29 -2.62 -19.62
N ARG A 109 -21.57 -2.81 -20.73
CA ARG A 109 -21.81 -2.08 -21.98
C ARG A 109 -23.14 -2.48 -22.60
N ALA A 110 -23.43 -3.79 -22.68
CA ALA A 110 -24.70 -4.31 -23.19
C ALA A 110 -25.90 -3.82 -22.36
N GLU A 111 -25.78 -3.82 -21.03
CA GLU A 111 -26.80 -3.27 -20.13
C GLU A 111 -27.05 -1.78 -20.37
N ARG A 112 -25.99 -0.98 -20.57
CA ARG A 112 -26.13 0.45 -20.89
C ARG A 112 -26.83 0.69 -22.22
N GLU A 113 -26.48 -0.07 -23.26
CA GLU A 113 -27.13 0.07 -24.57
C GLU A 113 -28.61 -0.31 -24.49
N ARG A 114 -28.96 -1.41 -23.80
CA ARG A 114 -30.36 -1.77 -23.54
C ARG A 114 -31.12 -0.68 -22.78
N LYS A 115 -30.54 -0.13 -21.72
CA LYS A 115 -31.15 0.97 -20.95
C LYS A 115 -31.30 2.23 -21.81
N LYS A 116 -30.32 2.54 -22.64
CA LYS A 116 -30.34 3.69 -23.56
C LYS A 116 -31.45 3.55 -24.60
N GLU A 117 -31.62 2.36 -25.18
CA GLU A 117 -32.68 2.05 -26.14
C GLU A 117 -34.07 2.14 -25.51
N GLN A 118 -34.24 1.64 -24.28
CA GLN A 118 -35.49 1.79 -23.55
C GLN A 118 -35.85 3.26 -23.26
N LEU A 119 -34.85 4.09 -22.93
CA LEU A 119 -35.06 5.50 -22.58
C LEU A 119 -35.13 6.45 -23.78
N SER A 120 -34.70 5.99 -24.97
CA SER A 120 -34.75 6.77 -26.22
C SER A 120 -36.13 6.73 -26.88
N GLN A 121 -37.02 5.84 -26.45
CA GLN A 121 -38.39 5.75 -26.94
C GLN A 121 -39.13 7.09 -26.75
N LYS A 122 -39.89 7.48 -27.78
CA LYS A 122 -40.67 8.72 -27.81
C LYS A 122 -42.13 8.41 -28.13
N THR A 123 -43.02 9.25 -27.64
CA THR A 123 -44.44 9.24 -28.00
C THR A 123 -44.64 9.79 -29.41
N ARG A 124 -45.86 9.65 -29.95
CA ARG A 124 -46.23 10.16 -31.29
C ARG A 124 -45.94 11.66 -31.48
N THR A 125 -46.03 12.46 -30.42
CA THR A 125 -45.77 13.91 -30.43
C THR A 125 -44.29 14.27 -30.19
N GLY A 126 -43.42 13.28 -30.05
CA GLY A 126 -41.97 13.46 -29.87
C GLY A 126 -41.52 13.65 -28.42
N GLN A 127 -42.44 13.64 -27.45
CA GLN A 127 -42.09 13.64 -26.03
C GLN A 127 -41.43 12.32 -25.65
N PRO A 128 -40.49 12.30 -24.69
CA PRO A 128 -39.91 11.05 -24.21
C PRO A 128 -41.01 10.17 -23.58
N LEU A 129 -40.98 8.87 -23.87
CA LEU A 129 -41.90 7.93 -23.25
C LEU A 129 -41.58 7.84 -21.74
N MET A 130 -42.55 8.23 -20.90
CA MET A 130 -42.30 8.40 -19.47
C MET A 130 -42.27 7.08 -18.69
N GLY A 131 -42.95 6.03 -19.12
CA GLY A 131 -43.00 4.74 -18.40
C GLY A 131 -41.61 4.18 -18.03
N PRO A 132 -40.70 3.96 -19.00
CA PRO A 132 -39.33 3.51 -18.72
C PRO A 132 -38.53 4.47 -17.81
N ARG A 133 -38.82 5.77 -17.89
CA ARG A 133 -38.15 6.80 -17.07
C ARG A 133 -38.65 6.77 -15.62
N ILE A 134 -39.95 6.58 -15.42
CA ILE A 134 -40.58 6.45 -14.10
C ILE A 134 -40.07 5.20 -13.40
N ALA A 135 -39.99 4.06 -14.09
CA ALA A 135 -39.45 2.82 -13.51
C ALA A 135 -38.01 3.00 -12.99
N ASN A 136 -37.13 3.62 -13.79
CA ASN A 136 -35.77 3.96 -13.37
C ASN A 136 -35.72 4.93 -12.17
N LEU A 137 -36.69 5.84 -12.07
CA LEU A 137 -36.77 6.78 -10.93
C LEU A 137 -37.18 6.04 -9.65
N LEU A 138 -38.17 5.14 -9.74
CA LEU A 138 -38.61 4.33 -8.61
C LEU A 138 -37.51 3.40 -8.12
N GLU A 139 -36.76 2.75 -9.02
CA GLU A 139 -35.58 1.94 -8.66
C GLU A 139 -34.54 2.76 -7.89
N LYS A 140 -34.26 4.00 -8.29
CA LYS A 140 -33.32 4.87 -7.57
C LYS A 140 -33.83 5.20 -6.16
N ILE A 141 -35.09 5.59 -6.04
CA ILE A 141 -35.71 5.91 -4.74
C ILE A 141 -35.70 4.69 -3.82
N GLN A 142 -35.89 3.47 -4.34
CA GLN A 142 -35.81 2.25 -3.56
C GLN A 142 -34.39 1.93 -3.08
N ASN A 143 -33.37 2.21 -3.90
CA ASN A 143 -31.97 1.94 -3.58
C ASN A 143 -31.30 3.03 -2.72
N ASP A 144 -31.87 4.23 -2.66
CA ASP A 144 -31.40 5.35 -1.83
C ASP A 144 -31.95 5.29 -0.38
N LYS A 145 -32.81 4.31 -0.07
CA LYS A 145 -33.26 3.99 1.30
C LYS A 145 -32.32 3.00 1.97
#